data_AF-A0A2V9SSB2-F1
#
_entry.id   AF-A0A2V9SSB2-F1
#
_cell.length_a   1.000
_cell.length_b   1.000
_cell.length_c   1.000
_cell.angle_alpha   90.00
_cell.angle_beta   90.00
_cell.angle_gamma   90.00
#
_symmetry.space_group_name_H-M   'P 1'
#
loop_
_entity.id
_entity.type
_entity.pdbx_description
1 polymer ?
#
loop_
_entity_poly.entity_id
_entity_poly.type
_entity_poly.pdbx_seq_one_letter_code
_entity_poly.pdbx_strand_id
1 'polypeptide(L)'
;MKRHLLWMVVCLALPAALVAQQAHPSIENSDRMFFPSDMFWGYGQFDLAPPHNEIDPNLCRADAGKFGGVNAPCNAFARYMISGYTELWPLGRGQFRRFFLFGDSHFLFGKNVPHTLYTWSFSAIGLEQSWGGGIYLGKGFEMRLTQHFLVTRFGVRDRNLGAADLGPNGPWGRYNAIGVRKYFGQRRY
;
A
#
# COMPACT_ATOMS: atom_id res chain seq x y z
N MET A 1 -26.68 -30.86 -6.86
CA MET A 1 -26.46 -29.47 -7.33
C MET A 1 -25.09 -28.89 -6.99
N LYS A 2 -24.56 -29.02 -5.75
CA LYS A 2 -23.26 -28.44 -5.36
C LYS A 2 -22.04 -28.92 -6.16
N ARG A 3 -22.02 -30.19 -6.58
CA ARG A 3 -20.89 -30.81 -7.31
C ARG A 3 -20.77 -30.29 -8.75
N HIS A 4 -21.89 -30.07 -9.43
CA HIS A 4 -21.89 -29.51 -10.79
C HIS A 4 -21.50 -28.03 -10.82
N LEU A 5 -21.86 -27.27 -9.78
CA LEU A 5 -21.42 -25.89 -9.62
C LEU A 5 -19.89 -25.80 -9.44
N LEU A 6 -19.31 -26.70 -8.65
CA LEU A 6 -17.86 -26.82 -8.46
C LEU A 6 -17.15 -27.14 -9.78
N TRP A 7 -17.68 -28.10 -10.55
CA TRP A 7 -17.14 -28.44 -11.87
C TRP A 7 -17.29 -27.30 -12.88
N MET A 8 -18.39 -26.55 -12.87
CA MET A 8 -18.55 -25.37 -13.72
C MET A 8 -17.54 -24.27 -13.38
N VAL A 9 -17.30 -24.01 -12.08
CA VAL A 9 -16.28 -23.04 -11.64
C VAL A 9 -14.88 -23.48 -12.06
N VAL A 10 -14.54 -24.77 -11.91
CA VAL A 10 -13.24 -25.32 -12.33
C VAL A 10 -13.10 -25.23 -13.86
N CYS A 11 -14.10 -25.66 -14.62
CA CYS A 11 -14.06 -25.68 -16.08
C CYS A 11 -14.10 -24.29 -16.73
N LEU A 12 -14.66 -23.27 -16.06
CA LEU A 12 -14.66 -21.88 -16.57
C LEU A 12 -13.44 -21.07 -16.09
N ALA A 13 -12.96 -21.29 -14.87
CA ALA A 13 -11.84 -20.53 -14.32
C ALA A 13 -10.47 -20.96 -14.88
N LEU A 14 -10.26 -22.26 -15.13
CA LEU A 14 -9.00 -22.78 -15.68
C LEU A 14 -8.67 -22.28 -17.10
N PRO A 15 -9.58 -22.28 -18.09
CA PRO A 15 -9.27 -21.76 -19.41
C PRO A 15 -9.10 -20.24 -19.43
N ALA A 16 -9.84 -19.50 -18.60
CA ALA A 16 -9.62 -18.07 -18.41
C ALA A 16 -8.21 -17.77 -17.85
N ALA A 17 -7.76 -18.60 -16.90
CA ALA A 17 -6.40 -18.52 -16.37
C ALA A 17 -5.32 -18.85 -17.42
N LEU A 18 -5.58 -19.77 -18.36
CA LEU A 18 -4.69 -20.13 -19.47
C LEU A 18 -4.59 -19.01 -20.54
N VAL A 19 -5.71 -18.41 -20.96
CA VAL A 19 -5.69 -17.31 -21.94
C VAL A 19 -5.01 -16.05 -21.39
N ALA A 20 -5.14 -15.80 -20.08
CA ALA A 20 -4.40 -14.73 -19.43
C ALA A 20 -2.87 -14.96 -19.42
N GLN A 21 -2.34 -16.15 -19.81
CA GLN A 21 -0.91 -16.47 -19.70
C GLN A 21 -0.09 -15.86 -20.83
N GLN A 22 -0.73 -15.40 -21.91
CA GLN A 22 -0.04 -14.98 -23.13
C GLN A 22 0.41 -13.52 -23.17
N ALA A 23 0.15 -12.72 -22.14
CA ALA A 23 0.52 -11.30 -22.15
C ALA A 23 1.49 -10.96 -21.01
N HIS A 24 2.71 -11.49 -21.05
CA HIS A 24 3.81 -10.60 -20.70
C HIS A 24 4.01 -9.70 -21.92
N PRO A 25 3.90 -8.37 -21.81
CA PRO A 25 4.22 -7.51 -22.92
C PRO A 25 5.66 -7.81 -23.31
N SER A 26 5.86 -8.38 -24.48
CA SER A 26 7.14 -8.34 -25.15
C SER A 26 7.56 -6.87 -25.23
N ILE A 27 8.84 -6.60 -25.00
CA ILE A 27 9.44 -5.31 -25.30
C ILE A 27 9.28 -5.13 -26.80
N GLU A 28 8.17 -4.52 -27.23
CA GLU A 28 8.10 -3.93 -28.55
C GLU A 28 9.12 -2.80 -28.52
N ASN A 29 10.22 -2.97 -29.25
CA ASN A 29 11.09 -1.88 -29.64
C ASN A 29 10.26 -0.90 -30.46
N SER A 30 9.56 -0.02 -29.75
CA SER A 30 8.80 1.06 -30.33
C SER A 30 9.81 2.13 -30.74
N ASP A 31 10.29 2.05 -31.99
CA ASP A 31 11.05 3.09 -32.72
C ASP A 31 10.20 4.37 -32.95
N ARG A 32 9.51 4.85 -31.92
CA ARG A 32 8.73 6.09 -31.97
C ARG A 32 9.65 7.25 -31.60
N MET A 33 9.86 8.15 -32.56
CA MET A 33 10.68 9.35 -32.41
C MET A 33 10.10 10.37 -31.41
N PHE A 34 8.78 10.34 -31.17
CA PHE A 34 8.09 11.20 -30.20
C PHE A 34 7.12 10.37 -29.35
N PHE A 35 7.07 10.64 -28.04
CA PHE A 35 6.27 9.90 -27.05
C PHE A 35 6.49 8.38 -27.08
N PRO A 36 7.72 7.92 -26.80
CA PRO A 36 8.01 6.49 -26.74
C PRO A 36 7.13 5.81 -25.67
N SER A 37 6.76 4.55 -25.88
CA SER A 37 5.80 3.82 -25.02
C SER A 37 6.26 3.63 -23.56
N ASP A 38 7.53 3.89 -23.30
CA ASP A 38 8.19 3.85 -22.00
C ASP A 38 8.43 5.24 -21.38
N MET A 39 7.98 6.34 -22.02
CA MET A 39 8.21 7.70 -21.52
C MET A 39 7.59 7.95 -20.14
N PHE A 40 6.42 7.36 -19.89
CA PHE A 40 5.77 7.39 -18.58
C PHE A 40 5.39 6.00 -18.16
N TRP A 41 5.79 5.63 -16.95
CA TRP A 41 5.34 4.41 -16.29
C TRP A 41 4.78 4.77 -14.91
N GLY A 42 3.66 4.16 -14.57
CA GLY A 42 3.00 4.38 -13.29
C GLY A 42 1.80 3.47 -13.13
N TYR A 43 1.03 3.68 -12.07
CA TYR A 43 -0.16 2.90 -11.82
C TYR A 43 -1.27 3.71 -11.15
N GLY A 44 -2.51 3.30 -11.40
CA GLY A 44 -3.68 3.67 -10.62
C GLY A 44 -4.10 2.50 -9.74
N GLN A 45 -4.50 2.78 -8.51
CA GLN A 45 -4.92 1.76 -7.54
C GLN A 45 -6.28 2.11 -6.97
N PHE A 46 -7.15 1.10 -6.91
CA PHE A 46 -8.43 1.16 -6.23
C PHE A 46 -8.46 0.07 -5.16
N ASP A 47 -8.70 0.46 -3.92
CA ASP A 47 -8.71 -0.42 -2.76
C ASP A 47 -10.06 -0.40 -2.07
N LEU A 48 -10.56 -1.60 -1.75
CA LEU A 48 -11.73 -1.79 -0.92
C LEU A 48 -11.30 -2.38 0.42
N ALA A 49 -11.56 -1.63 1.50
CA ALA A 49 -11.38 -2.12 2.85
C ALA A 49 -12.68 -2.81 3.32
N PRO A 50 -12.63 -4.05 3.83
CA PRO A 50 -13.82 -4.74 4.37
C PRO A 50 -14.40 -4.02 5.60
N PRO A 51 -15.70 -4.23 5.93
CA PRO A 51 -16.44 -3.44 6.94
C PRO A 51 -15.87 -3.43 8.37
N HIS A 52 -14.96 -4.35 8.70
CA HIS A 52 -14.29 -4.40 10.01
C HIS A 52 -12.89 -3.75 10.00
N ASN A 53 -12.49 -3.14 8.89
CA ASN A 53 -11.22 -2.42 8.72
C ASN A 53 -11.52 -1.02 8.20
N GLU A 54 -11.59 -0.03 9.09
CA GLU A 54 -11.64 1.37 8.69
C GLU A 54 -10.22 1.87 8.41
N ILE A 55 -10.03 2.55 7.29
CA ILE A 55 -8.79 3.30 7.03
C ILE A 55 -8.87 4.54 7.91
N ASP A 56 -8.28 4.45 9.10
CA ASP A 56 -8.28 5.54 10.05
C ASP A 56 -6.91 6.25 10.02
N PRO A 57 -6.84 7.52 9.56
CA PRO A 57 -5.60 8.29 9.54
C PRO A 57 -5.05 8.65 10.95
N ASN A 58 -5.66 8.14 12.02
CA ASN A 58 -5.44 8.38 13.44
C ASN A 58 -3.99 8.61 13.91
N LEU A 59 -3.80 9.73 14.59
CA LEU A 59 -2.63 10.00 15.45
C LEU A 59 -3.06 10.48 16.86
N CYS A 60 -4.24 11.09 16.98
CA CYS A 60 -4.86 11.50 18.23
C CYS A 60 -6.38 11.26 18.13
N ARG A 61 -7.05 10.98 19.25
CA ARG A 61 -8.52 10.85 19.27
C ARG A 61 -9.19 12.09 18.64
N ALA A 62 -10.35 11.91 18.01
CA ALA A 62 -11.13 13.01 17.44
C ALA A 62 -11.52 14.10 18.47
N ASP A 63 -11.54 13.76 19.76
CA ASP A 63 -11.77 14.69 20.87
C ASP A 63 -10.48 15.24 21.52
N ALA A 64 -9.31 15.08 20.88
CA ALA A 64 -8.03 15.58 21.37
C ALA A 64 -8.02 17.10 21.63
N GLY A 65 -8.94 17.86 21.00
CA GLY A 65 -9.20 19.27 21.34
C GLY A 65 -9.52 19.50 22.83
N LYS A 66 -10.13 18.52 23.52
CA LYS A 66 -10.44 18.57 24.96
C LYS A 66 -9.24 18.23 25.86
N PHE A 67 -8.16 17.69 25.30
CA PHE A 67 -6.99 17.18 26.02
C PHE A 67 -5.69 17.93 25.66
N GLY A 68 -5.82 19.20 25.29
CA GLY A 68 -4.69 20.07 24.94
C GLY A 68 -4.52 20.35 23.44
N GLY A 69 -5.33 19.71 22.58
CA GLY A 69 -5.45 20.00 21.15
C GLY A 69 -4.11 20.05 20.43
N VAL A 70 -3.73 21.25 20.00
CA VAL A 70 -2.47 21.56 19.31
C VAL A 70 -1.24 21.15 20.15
N ASN A 71 -1.33 21.20 21.49
CA ASN A 71 -0.27 20.83 22.42
C ASN A 71 -0.37 19.39 22.94
N ALA A 72 -1.29 18.57 22.42
CA ALA A 72 -1.41 17.18 22.85
C ALA A 72 -0.11 16.40 22.52
N PRO A 73 0.43 15.56 23.42
CA PRO A 73 1.71 14.89 23.18
C PRO A 73 1.65 13.85 22.04
N CYS A 74 0.45 13.40 21.68
CA CYS A 74 0.17 12.52 20.53
C CYS A 74 0.28 13.23 19.17
N ASN A 75 0.42 14.55 19.17
CA ASN A 75 0.44 15.34 17.95
C ASN A 75 1.75 15.11 17.17
N ALA A 76 1.68 14.36 16.05
CA ALA A 76 2.85 13.95 15.27
C ALA A 76 2.66 14.20 13.77
N PHE A 77 2.76 15.46 13.36
CA PHE A 77 2.77 15.79 11.93
C PHE A 77 4.16 15.59 11.33
N ALA A 78 4.25 14.63 10.41
CA ALA A 78 5.44 14.40 9.60
C ALA A 78 5.63 15.56 8.61
N ARG A 79 6.88 16.01 8.46
CA ARG A 79 7.30 16.96 7.41
C ARG A 79 7.99 16.25 6.25
N TYR A 80 8.74 15.21 6.58
CA TYR A 80 9.45 14.41 5.61
C TYR A 80 8.98 12.97 5.72
N MET A 81 8.82 12.34 4.57
CA MET A 81 8.49 10.93 4.45
C MET A 81 9.44 10.32 3.44
N ILE A 82 10.12 9.25 3.85
CA ILE A 82 10.89 8.41 2.95
C ILE A 82 10.08 7.14 2.75
N SER A 83 9.55 6.98 1.54
CA SER A 83 8.76 5.83 1.14
C SER A 83 9.59 4.87 0.30
N GLY A 84 9.40 3.58 0.52
CA GLY A 84 10.10 2.53 -0.19
C GLY A 84 9.11 1.44 -0.55
N TYR A 85 8.94 1.22 -1.85
CA TYR A 85 8.06 0.20 -2.37
C TYR A 85 8.87 -0.86 -3.11
N THR A 86 8.74 -2.10 -2.66
CA THR A 86 9.55 -3.22 -3.12
C THR A 86 8.64 -4.36 -3.57
N GLU A 87 9.00 -4.97 -4.69
CA GLU A 87 8.26 -6.12 -5.23
C GLU A 87 9.22 -7.27 -5.48
N LEU A 88 8.79 -8.44 -5.05
CA LEU A 88 9.47 -9.69 -5.30
C LEU A 88 8.71 -10.47 -6.38
N TRP A 89 9.24 -10.42 -7.60
CA TRP A 89 8.76 -11.13 -8.78
C TRP A 89 9.77 -12.20 -9.22
N PRO A 90 9.33 -13.30 -9.84
CA PRO A 90 8.41 -14.33 -9.36
C PRO A 90 9.12 -15.48 -8.60
N LEU A 91 8.40 -16.16 -7.72
CA LEU A 91 8.91 -17.27 -6.89
C LEU A 91 8.81 -18.67 -7.54
N GLY A 92 8.25 -18.81 -8.75
CA GLY A 92 8.00 -20.13 -9.34
C GLY A 92 7.78 -20.17 -10.86
N ARG A 93 7.68 -21.39 -11.41
CA ARG A 93 7.42 -21.68 -12.83
C ARG A 93 5.92 -21.86 -13.11
N GLY A 94 5.51 -21.68 -14.37
CA GLY A 94 4.12 -21.93 -14.80
C GLY A 94 3.13 -20.88 -14.29
N GLN A 95 2.00 -21.31 -13.70
CA GLN A 95 0.97 -20.41 -13.13
C GLN A 95 1.51 -19.56 -11.97
N PHE A 96 2.54 -20.06 -11.26
CA PHE A 96 3.10 -19.36 -10.11
C PHE A 96 3.88 -18.09 -10.45
N ARG A 97 4.21 -17.88 -11.74
CA ARG A 97 4.93 -16.69 -12.21
C ARG A 97 4.16 -15.37 -12.05
N ARG A 98 2.85 -15.47 -11.78
CA ARG A 98 1.96 -14.32 -11.60
C ARG A 98 1.87 -13.85 -10.17
N PHE A 99 2.29 -14.68 -9.22
CA PHE A 99 2.29 -14.28 -7.83
C PHE A 99 3.53 -13.46 -7.55
N PHE A 100 3.30 -12.38 -6.82
CA PHE A 100 4.36 -11.54 -6.31
C PHE A 100 4.03 -11.18 -4.88
N LEU A 101 5.09 -10.92 -4.12
CA LEU A 101 4.99 -10.31 -2.81
C LEU A 101 5.44 -8.87 -2.95
N PHE A 102 4.87 -8.00 -2.15
CA PHE A 102 5.32 -6.63 -2.07
C PHE A 102 5.41 -6.17 -0.63
N GLY A 103 6.32 -5.25 -0.39
CA GLY A 103 6.45 -4.52 0.86
C GLY A 103 6.50 -3.03 0.55
N ASP A 104 5.70 -2.26 1.28
CA ASP A 104 5.72 -0.81 1.28
C ASP A 104 6.13 -0.33 2.68
N SER A 105 7.03 0.63 2.76
CA SER A 105 7.59 1.12 4.01
C SER A 105 7.72 2.62 3.98
N HIS A 106 7.14 3.29 4.97
CA HIS A 106 7.18 4.75 5.10
C HIS A 106 7.86 5.13 6.40
N PHE A 107 9.01 5.78 6.30
CA PHE A 107 9.70 6.38 7.44
C PHE A 107 9.25 7.84 7.58
N LEU A 108 8.70 8.17 8.73
CA LEU A 108 8.13 9.47 9.03
C LEU A 108 9.08 10.28 9.91
N PHE A 109 9.37 11.51 9.49
CA PHE A 109 10.21 12.45 10.24
C PHE A 109 9.52 13.81 10.37
N GLY A 110 9.68 14.45 11.52
CA GLY A 110 9.15 15.78 11.78
C GLY A 110 8.93 16.09 13.25
N LYS A 111 8.83 17.39 13.52
CA LYS A 111 8.36 17.95 14.78
C LYS A 111 7.47 19.16 14.50
N ASN A 112 6.45 18.95 13.67
CA ASN A 112 5.51 19.99 13.30
C ASN A 112 4.26 19.92 14.17
N VAL A 113 3.72 21.11 14.42
CA VAL A 113 2.47 21.34 15.13
C VAL A 113 1.68 22.36 14.27
N PRO A 114 0.54 21.99 13.68
CA PRO A 114 -0.21 22.85 12.78
C PRO A 114 -0.54 24.17 13.43
N HIS A 115 -0.47 25.25 12.64
CA HIS A 115 -0.77 26.62 13.04
C HIS A 115 0.11 27.21 14.18
N THR A 116 1.07 26.46 14.72
CA THR A 116 1.88 26.91 15.87
C THR A 116 3.38 26.74 15.66
N LEU A 117 3.84 25.60 15.12
CA LEU A 117 5.25 25.33 14.95
C LEU A 117 5.53 24.50 13.69
N TYR A 118 6.13 25.13 12.69
CA TYR A 118 6.62 24.46 11.48
C TYR A 118 8.15 24.45 11.48
N THR A 119 8.74 23.32 11.86
CA THR A 119 10.21 23.15 11.92
C THR A 119 10.70 22.29 10.76
N TRP A 120 11.95 22.47 10.34
CA TRP A 120 12.63 21.60 9.37
C TRP A 120 13.36 20.45 10.08
N SER A 121 12.82 19.97 11.21
CA SER A 121 13.46 18.97 12.04
C SER A 121 13.35 17.57 11.43
N PHE A 122 14.47 16.88 11.26
CA PHE A 122 14.55 15.46 10.91
C PHE A 122 14.34 14.52 12.13
N SER A 123 13.46 14.90 13.06
CA SER A 123 13.17 14.06 14.23
C SER A 123 12.37 12.82 13.81
N ALA A 124 12.90 11.62 14.06
CA ALA A 124 12.21 10.38 13.74
C ALA A 124 10.88 10.26 14.51
N ILE A 125 9.79 9.98 13.79
CA ILE A 125 8.45 9.78 14.35
C ILE A 125 8.16 8.28 14.46
N GLY A 126 8.29 7.57 13.35
CA GLY A 126 8.00 6.14 13.29
C GLY A 126 8.21 5.55 11.91
N LEU A 127 8.10 4.23 11.86
CA LEU A 127 8.12 3.42 10.66
C LEU A 127 6.76 2.75 10.51
N GLU A 128 6.12 3.03 9.38
CA GLU A 128 4.93 2.35 8.93
C GLU A 128 5.32 1.29 7.90
N GLN A 129 4.76 0.10 8.04
CA GLN A 129 5.01 -1.00 7.11
C GLN A 129 3.70 -1.61 6.67
N SER A 130 3.58 -1.82 5.37
CA SER A 130 2.56 -2.69 4.82
C SER A 130 3.20 -3.71 3.90
N TRP A 131 2.56 -4.87 3.81
CA TRP A 131 3.01 -5.95 2.95
C TRP A 131 1.80 -6.62 2.35
N GLY A 132 2.02 -7.37 1.30
CA GLY A 132 0.94 -8.05 0.66
C GLY A 132 1.36 -9.04 -0.39
N GLY A 133 0.37 -9.81 -0.80
CA GLY A 133 0.48 -10.71 -1.93
C GLY A 133 -0.41 -10.22 -3.06
N GLY A 134 0.06 -10.35 -4.29
CA GLY A 134 -0.72 -10.04 -5.46
C GLY A 134 -0.63 -11.11 -6.52
N ILE A 135 -1.60 -11.09 -7.43
CA ILE A 135 -1.61 -11.88 -8.64
C ILE A 135 -1.77 -10.97 -9.85
N TYR A 136 -0.89 -11.17 -10.84
CA TYR A 136 -1.00 -10.50 -12.13
C TYR A 136 -2.13 -11.12 -12.95
N LEU A 137 -3.11 -10.28 -13.35
CA LEU A 137 -4.30 -10.68 -14.09
C LEU A 137 -4.13 -10.56 -15.61
N GLY A 138 -3.07 -9.90 -16.08
CA GLY A 138 -2.84 -9.65 -17.51
C GLY A 138 -3.11 -8.21 -17.91
N LYS A 139 -2.54 -7.79 -19.05
CA LYS A 139 -2.73 -6.44 -19.63
C LYS A 139 -2.42 -5.30 -18.63
N GLY A 140 -1.49 -5.51 -17.71
CA GLY A 140 -1.12 -4.53 -16.70
C GLY A 140 -2.10 -4.42 -15.52
N PHE A 141 -3.04 -5.35 -15.36
CA PHE A 141 -3.88 -5.44 -14.17
C PHE A 141 -3.28 -6.39 -13.13
N GLU A 142 -3.36 -6.00 -11.88
CA GLU A 142 -2.98 -6.77 -10.70
C GLU A 142 -4.12 -6.75 -9.69
N MET A 143 -4.40 -7.89 -9.10
CA MET A 143 -5.22 -7.98 -7.88
C MET A 143 -4.31 -8.19 -6.68
N ARG A 144 -4.59 -7.51 -5.57
CA ARG A 144 -3.67 -7.39 -4.45
C ARG A 144 -4.43 -7.49 -3.13
N LEU A 145 -3.78 -8.11 -2.16
CA LEU A 145 -4.18 -8.15 -0.78
C LEU A 145 -3.11 -7.43 0.03
N THR A 146 -3.47 -6.30 0.62
CA THR A 146 -2.56 -5.47 1.42
C THR A 146 -2.94 -5.62 2.88
N GLN A 147 -1.96 -5.97 3.71
CA GLN A 147 -2.03 -5.92 5.16
C GLN A 147 -1.17 -4.75 5.63
N HIS A 148 -1.82 -3.80 6.28
CA HIS A 148 -1.17 -2.66 6.92
C HIS A 148 -0.88 -2.98 8.39
N PHE A 149 0.33 -2.70 8.86
CA PHE A 149 0.73 -2.96 10.25
C PHE A 149 0.70 -1.71 11.12
N LEU A 150 0.79 -1.93 12.44
CA LEU A 150 0.96 -0.83 13.38
C LEU A 150 2.24 -0.06 13.06
N VAL A 151 2.16 1.25 13.23
CA VAL A 151 3.34 2.10 13.13
C VAL A 151 4.24 1.81 14.32
N THR A 152 5.48 1.43 14.03
CA THR A 152 6.53 1.33 15.04
C THR A 152 7.00 2.74 15.35
N ARG A 153 6.63 3.27 16.52
CA ARG A 153 7.01 4.62 16.95
C ARG A 153 8.45 4.63 17.46
N PHE A 154 9.13 5.76 17.32
CA PHE A 154 10.52 5.90 17.75
C PHE A 154 10.70 6.88 18.92
N GLY A 155 11.69 6.60 19.77
CA GLY A 155 12.17 7.50 20.83
C GLY A 155 11.10 7.85 21.86
N VAL A 156 10.93 9.14 22.14
CA VAL A 156 10.00 9.64 23.18
C VAL A 156 8.52 9.35 22.91
N ARG A 157 8.21 8.84 21.72
CA ARG A 157 6.86 8.47 21.26
C ARG A 157 6.56 6.96 21.39
N ASP A 158 7.52 6.16 21.82
CA ASP A 158 7.37 4.72 22.11
C ASP A 158 6.82 4.43 23.52
N ARG A 159 5.94 5.31 23.98
CA ARG A 159 5.28 5.22 25.29
C ARG A 159 3.88 5.77 25.19
N ASN A 160 3.05 5.51 26.19
CA ASN A 160 1.75 6.14 26.29
C ASN A 160 1.92 7.67 26.40
N LEU A 161 1.37 8.39 25.41
CA LEU A 161 1.45 9.86 25.28
C LEU A 161 0.29 10.60 25.97
N GLY A 162 -0.51 9.88 26.78
CA GLY A 162 -1.57 10.44 27.63
C GLY A 162 -2.97 10.05 27.19
N ALA A 163 -3.99 10.67 27.80
CA ALA A 163 -5.40 10.28 27.63
C ALA A 163 -5.96 10.41 26.19
N ALA A 164 -5.31 11.20 25.34
CA ALA A 164 -5.66 11.38 23.93
C ALA A 164 -4.86 10.50 22.96
N ASP A 165 -3.89 9.74 23.46
CA ASP A 165 -3.08 8.82 22.68
C ASP A 165 -3.89 7.58 22.29
N LEU A 166 -3.99 7.32 20.99
CA LEU A 166 -4.65 6.15 20.43
C LEU A 166 -3.74 4.93 20.36
N GLY A 167 -2.50 5.05 20.86
CA GLY A 167 -1.52 3.99 20.82
C GLY A 167 -1.03 3.71 19.40
N PRO A 168 -0.48 2.52 19.12
CA PRO A 168 0.28 2.24 17.90
C PRO A 168 -0.55 2.21 16.61
N ASN A 169 -1.85 2.52 16.68
CA ASN A 169 -2.67 2.88 15.52
C ASN A 169 -2.17 4.24 15.02
N GLY A 170 -1.13 4.21 14.18
CA GLY A 170 -0.57 5.39 13.55
C GLY A 170 -1.37 5.84 12.34
N PRO A 171 -0.85 6.80 11.56
CA PRO A 171 -1.49 7.22 10.32
C PRO A 171 -1.75 5.99 9.46
N TRP A 172 -2.92 5.99 8.82
CA TRP A 172 -3.50 4.90 8.03
C TRP A 172 -4.12 3.73 8.80
N GLY A 173 -3.89 3.61 10.11
CA GLY A 173 -4.58 2.64 10.97
C GLY A 173 -4.31 1.18 10.58
N ARG A 174 -4.74 0.22 11.40
CA ARG A 174 -4.68 -1.19 10.99
C ARG A 174 -5.82 -1.48 10.03
N TYR A 175 -5.49 -1.75 8.78
CA TYR A 175 -6.47 -2.22 7.81
C TYR A 175 -5.93 -3.35 6.94
N ASN A 176 -6.88 -4.12 6.41
CA ASN A 176 -6.64 -4.94 5.25
C ASN A 176 -7.43 -4.37 4.09
N ALA A 177 -6.80 -4.33 2.92
CA ALA A 177 -7.43 -3.88 1.69
C ALA A 177 -7.31 -4.95 0.61
N ILE A 178 -8.39 -5.08 -0.16
CA ILE A 178 -8.39 -5.83 -1.41
C ILE A 178 -8.37 -4.80 -2.53
N GLY A 179 -7.31 -4.83 -3.31
CA GLY A 179 -7.01 -3.81 -4.30
C GLY A 179 -6.94 -4.34 -5.71
N VAL A 180 -7.29 -3.49 -6.67
CA VAL A 180 -6.94 -3.68 -8.08
C VAL A 180 -6.04 -2.53 -8.51
N ARG A 181 -4.88 -2.87 -9.09
CA ARG A 181 -3.90 -1.93 -9.61
C ARG A 181 -3.79 -2.08 -11.12
N LYS A 182 -3.79 -0.94 -11.83
CA LYS A 182 -3.60 -0.87 -13.27
C LYS A 182 -2.33 -0.08 -13.58
N TYR A 183 -1.39 -0.72 -14.26
CA TYR A 183 -0.19 -0.05 -14.77
C TYR A 183 -0.44 0.61 -16.11
N PHE A 184 0.24 1.73 -16.30
CA PHE A 184 0.32 2.48 -17.54
C PHE A 184 1.78 2.53 -17.98
N GLY A 185 2.02 2.47 -19.30
CA GLY A 185 3.37 2.40 -19.86
C GLY A 185 4.05 1.03 -19.74
N GLN A 186 5.26 0.93 -20.29
CA GLN A 186 6.10 -0.27 -20.23
C GLN A 186 7.33 -0.02 -19.34
N ARG A 187 7.62 -0.98 -18.45
CA ARG A 187 8.82 -0.96 -17.61
C ARG A 187 10.00 -1.50 -18.43
N ARG A 188 11.06 -0.70 -18.61
CA ARG A 188 12.35 -1.17 -19.11
C ARG A 188 13.05 -1.90 -17.95
N TYR A 189 13.34 -3.19 -18.12
CA TYR A 189 14.17 -3.98 -17.20
C TYR A 189 15.59 -4.06 -17.75
#